data_AF-A0A3N4BE19-F1
#
_entry.id   AF-A0A3N4BE19-F1
#
_cell.length_a   1.000
_cell.length_b   1.000
_cell.length_c   1.000
_cell.angle_alpha   90.00
_cell.angle_beta   90.00
_cell.angle_gamma   90.00
#
_symmetry.space_group_name_H-M   'P 1'
#
loop_
_entity.id
_entity.type
_entity.pdbx_description
1 polymer ?
#
loop_
_entity_poly.entity_id
_entity_poly.type
_entity_poly.pdbx_seq_one_letter_code
_entity_poly.pdbx_strand_id
1 'polypeptide(L)'
;MSIETNDGTAKSGWQMRYQAGFPETRGEGSGLSAEERLTQDAMTRGMLHRELTRAQWFALVARRSINNAEVVEAINWLSHHAVTPAHHLFRLKAVTAWVMPKRANGQTGTRSLPDAFYVLHSWDNDGKPEGTLRRWKCVTDKWLNESYRDAHEAVERLLVEHCLKVGEAA
;
A
#
# COMPACT_ATOMS: atom_id res chain seq x y z
N MET A 1 -4.30 -21.68 24.14
CA MET A 1 -3.12 -21.62 23.23
C MET A 1 -3.08 -20.26 22.56
N SER A 2 -1.92 -19.61 22.56
CA SER A 2 -1.63 -18.28 22.01
C SER A 2 -1.96 -18.19 20.52
N ILE A 3 -2.52 -17.07 20.05
CA ILE A 3 -2.59 -16.80 18.61
C ILE A 3 -1.16 -16.47 18.20
N GLU A 4 -0.54 -17.38 17.48
CA GLU A 4 0.51 -16.97 16.58
C GLU A 4 -0.22 -16.38 15.38
N THR A 5 -0.57 -15.09 15.51
CA THR A 5 -0.53 -14.23 14.34
C THR A 5 0.83 -14.50 13.74
N ASN A 6 0.87 -15.01 12.50
CA ASN A 6 2.11 -15.14 11.76
C ASN A 6 2.56 -13.72 11.38
N ASP A 7 2.88 -12.97 12.42
CA ASP A 7 3.49 -11.67 12.36
C ASP A 7 4.95 -11.99 12.09
N GLY A 8 5.39 -11.81 10.85
CA GLY A 8 6.79 -11.96 10.47
C GLY A 8 7.71 -10.95 11.15
N THR A 9 7.19 -10.14 12.08
CA THR A 9 7.97 -9.24 12.93
C THR A 9 8.33 -9.91 14.25
N ALA A 10 9.58 -9.73 14.67
CA ALA A 10 10.05 -10.25 15.94
C ALA A 10 9.20 -9.68 17.09
N LYS A 11 8.55 -10.56 17.86
CA LYS A 11 7.73 -10.14 19.01
C LYS A 11 8.61 -9.38 20.00
N SER A 12 8.15 -8.21 20.43
CA SER A 12 8.89 -7.37 21.37
C SER A 12 8.91 -8.01 22.76
N GLY A 13 10.01 -7.87 23.50
CA GLY A 13 10.19 -8.52 24.80
C GLY A 13 9.14 -8.17 25.87
N TRP A 14 8.40 -7.06 25.72
CA TRP A 14 7.29 -6.70 26.60
C TRP A 14 6.02 -7.50 26.30
N GLN A 15 5.77 -7.89 25.04
CA GLN A 15 4.61 -8.72 24.66
C GLN A 15 4.70 -10.09 25.32
N MET A 16 5.92 -10.63 25.48
CA MET A 16 6.15 -11.89 26.20
C MET A 16 5.89 -11.79 27.71
N ARG A 17 5.93 -10.57 28.27
CA ARG A 17 5.75 -10.32 29.71
C ARG A 17 4.34 -9.81 30.05
N TYR A 18 3.50 -9.59 29.06
CA TYR A 18 2.16 -9.05 29.27
C TYR A 18 1.25 -10.10 29.94
N GLN A 19 0.56 -9.68 31.00
CA GLN A 19 -0.52 -10.43 31.65
C GLN A 19 -1.67 -9.47 31.94
N ALA A 20 -2.85 -9.73 31.39
CA ALA A 20 -3.98 -8.80 31.47
C ALA A 20 -4.56 -8.65 32.89
N GLY A 21 -4.43 -9.67 33.75
CA GLY A 21 -5.02 -9.65 35.10
C GLY A 21 -6.55 -9.81 35.14
N PHE A 22 -7.20 -9.91 33.98
CA PHE A 22 -8.62 -10.20 33.80
C PHE A 22 -8.81 -11.20 32.65
N PRO A 23 -9.95 -11.93 32.59
CA PRO A 23 -10.25 -12.81 31.47
C PRO A 23 -10.45 -11.98 30.21
N GLU A 24 -9.49 -12.03 29.28
CA GLU A 24 -9.68 -11.44 27.95
C GLU A 24 -10.71 -12.28 27.20
N THR A 25 -11.87 -11.69 26.89
CA THR A 25 -12.81 -12.28 25.95
C THR A 25 -12.20 -12.14 24.55
N ARG A 26 -11.52 -13.19 24.12
CA ARG A 26 -11.00 -13.25 22.76
C ARG A 26 -12.18 -13.46 21.83
N GLY A 27 -12.36 -12.58 20.84
CA GLY A 27 -13.24 -12.91 19.72
C GLY A 27 -12.83 -14.26 19.16
N GLU A 28 -13.80 -15.12 18.86
CA GLU A 28 -13.54 -16.30 18.05
C GLU A 28 -12.89 -15.77 16.77
N GLY A 29 -11.64 -16.16 16.52
CA GLY A 29 -10.96 -15.81 15.27
C GLY A 29 -11.72 -16.39 14.08
N SER A 30 -11.13 -16.38 12.89
CA SER A 30 -11.78 -16.98 11.72
C SER A 30 -12.08 -18.49 11.83
N GLY A 31 -11.64 -19.18 12.90
CA GLY A 31 -11.75 -20.63 13.06
C GLY A 31 -10.79 -21.43 12.17
N LEU A 32 -10.07 -20.74 11.27
CA LEU A 32 -9.18 -21.35 10.27
C LEU A 32 -7.78 -21.61 10.84
N SER A 33 -7.16 -22.71 10.40
CA SER A 33 -5.75 -23.03 10.63
C SER A 33 -4.81 -21.99 9.98
N ALA A 34 -3.51 -22.08 10.24
CA ALA A 34 -2.53 -21.25 9.56
C ALA A 34 -2.48 -21.54 8.05
N GLU A 35 -2.54 -22.83 7.69
CA GLU A 35 -2.53 -23.31 6.31
C GLU A 35 -3.81 -22.90 5.56
N GLU A 36 -4.97 -22.98 6.20
CA GLU A 36 -6.24 -22.55 5.62
C GLU A 36 -6.27 -21.05 5.36
N ARG A 37 -5.76 -20.23 6.30
CA ARG A 37 -5.61 -18.78 6.10
C ARG A 37 -4.68 -18.47 4.94
N LEU A 38 -3.51 -19.12 4.89
CA LEU A 38 -2.57 -18.95 3.79
C LEU A 38 -3.20 -19.31 2.44
N THR A 39 -3.97 -20.41 2.41
CA THR A 39 -4.66 -20.88 1.22
C THR A 39 -5.72 -19.86 0.78
N GLN A 40 -6.53 -19.35 1.72
CA GLN A 40 -7.53 -18.32 1.45
C GLN A 40 -6.88 -17.03 0.92
N ASP A 41 -5.79 -16.56 1.54
CA ASP A 41 -5.07 -15.36 1.11
C ASP A 41 -4.48 -15.54 -0.30
N ALA A 42 -3.88 -16.71 -0.59
CA ALA A 42 -3.33 -17.03 -1.90
C ALA A 42 -4.41 -17.09 -3.00
N MET A 43 -5.54 -17.74 -2.69
CA MET A 43 -6.69 -17.79 -3.61
C MET A 43 -7.28 -16.41 -3.86
N THR A 44 -7.48 -15.62 -2.80
CA THR A 44 -8.00 -14.24 -2.89
C THR A 44 -7.06 -13.37 -3.71
N ARG A 45 -5.75 -13.43 -3.45
CA ARG A 45 -4.75 -12.71 -4.24
C ARG A 45 -4.78 -13.12 -5.70
N GLY A 46 -4.84 -14.42 -5.97
CA GLY A 46 -4.88 -14.97 -7.32
C GLY A 46 -6.12 -14.53 -8.11
N MET A 47 -7.28 -14.46 -7.44
CA MET A 47 -8.52 -13.90 -7.98
C MET A 47 -8.36 -12.40 -8.28
N LEU A 48 -7.91 -11.60 -7.30
CA LEU A 48 -7.72 -10.15 -7.49
C LEU A 48 -6.75 -9.85 -8.64
N HIS A 49 -5.68 -10.62 -8.80
CA HIS A 49 -4.73 -10.44 -9.89
C HIS A 49 -5.35 -10.74 -11.29
N ARG A 50 -6.36 -11.61 -11.36
CA ARG A 50 -7.05 -11.93 -12.63
C ARG A 50 -8.10 -10.89 -12.99
N GLU A 51 -8.84 -10.41 -12.00
CA GLU A 51 -10.00 -9.52 -12.20
C GLU A 51 -9.63 -8.04 -12.26
N LEU A 52 -8.57 -7.61 -11.56
CA LEU A 52 -8.15 -6.22 -11.58
C LEU A 52 -7.37 -5.89 -12.86
N THR A 53 -7.59 -4.68 -13.38
CA THR A 53 -6.73 -4.13 -14.43
C THR A 53 -5.30 -3.96 -13.91
N ARG A 54 -4.31 -3.91 -14.81
CA ARG A 54 -2.90 -3.68 -14.41
C ARG A 54 -2.72 -2.41 -13.58
N ALA A 55 -3.40 -1.32 -13.95
CA ALA A 55 -3.31 -0.05 -13.22
C ALA A 55 -3.80 -0.19 -11.78
N GLN A 56 -4.95 -0.84 -11.60
CA GLN A 56 -5.53 -1.10 -10.30
C GLN A 56 -4.64 -2.02 -9.46
N TRP A 57 -4.14 -3.11 -10.06
CA TRP A 57 -3.25 -4.05 -9.40
C TRP A 57 -1.98 -3.37 -8.87
N PHE A 58 -1.26 -2.65 -9.73
CA PHE A 58 -0.02 -1.99 -9.32
C PHE A 58 -0.27 -0.84 -8.34
N ALA A 59 -1.35 -0.09 -8.48
CA ALA A 59 -1.72 0.94 -7.49
C ALA A 59 -1.99 0.32 -6.10
N LEU A 60 -2.67 -0.82 -6.05
CA LEU A 60 -2.96 -1.55 -4.81
C LEU A 60 -1.70 -2.14 -4.20
N VAL A 61 -0.87 -2.82 -5.00
CA VAL A 61 0.43 -3.39 -4.56
C VAL A 61 1.32 -2.30 -3.99
N ALA A 62 1.44 -1.16 -4.68
CA ALA A 62 2.26 -0.05 -4.24
C ALA A 62 1.85 0.47 -2.85
N ARG A 63 0.55 0.55 -2.55
CA ARG A 63 0.05 1.04 -1.25
C ARG A 63 0.01 0.00 -0.15
N ARG A 64 -0.32 -1.26 -0.48
CA ARG A 64 -0.73 -2.27 0.50
C ARG A 64 0.15 -3.50 0.56
N SER A 65 0.92 -3.84 -0.48
CA SER A 65 1.82 -5.01 -0.44
C SER A 65 2.80 -4.86 0.72
N ILE A 66 3.27 -5.95 1.31
CA ILE A 66 4.34 -5.97 2.33
C ILE A 66 5.70 -6.22 1.67
N ASN A 67 5.70 -6.88 0.50
CA ASN A 67 6.89 -7.25 -0.23
C ASN A 67 7.50 -6.04 -0.96
N ASN A 68 8.70 -5.64 -0.54
CA ASN A 68 9.40 -4.49 -1.14
C ASN A 68 9.76 -4.70 -2.61
N ALA A 69 10.01 -5.93 -3.06
CA ALA A 69 10.32 -6.20 -4.47
C ALA A 69 9.11 -5.89 -5.37
N GLU A 70 7.92 -6.31 -4.97
CA GLU A 70 6.68 -6.02 -5.69
C GLU A 70 6.34 -4.52 -5.66
N VAL A 71 6.63 -3.84 -4.54
CA VAL A 71 6.44 -2.40 -4.45
C VAL A 71 7.36 -1.67 -5.42
N VAL A 72 8.61 -2.09 -5.57
CA VAL A 72 9.55 -1.52 -6.55
C VAL A 72 9.08 -1.77 -7.99
N GLU A 73 8.60 -2.97 -8.29
CA GLU A 73 8.01 -3.28 -9.60
C GLU A 73 6.80 -2.39 -9.88
N ALA A 74 5.91 -2.21 -8.90
CA ALA A 74 4.76 -1.33 -9.00
C ALA A 74 5.15 0.13 -9.21
N ILE A 75 6.15 0.65 -8.49
CA ILE A 75 6.70 2.00 -8.71
C ILE A 75 7.19 2.14 -10.15
N ASN A 76 7.96 1.15 -10.63
CA ASN A 76 8.50 1.18 -11.99
C ASN A 76 7.37 1.21 -13.02
N TRP A 77 6.39 0.31 -12.90
CA TRP A 77 5.25 0.28 -13.82
C TRP A 77 4.44 1.58 -13.79
N LEU A 78 4.08 2.08 -12.60
CA LEU A 78 3.31 3.32 -12.44
C LEU A 78 4.06 4.53 -12.99
N SER A 79 5.38 4.63 -12.81
CA SER A 79 6.18 5.75 -13.31
C SER A 79 6.20 5.86 -14.84
N HIS A 80 6.11 4.74 -15.55
CA HIS A 80 6.05 4.69 -17.01
C HIS A 80 4.67 5.06 -17.55
N HIS A 81 3.60 4.72 -16.82
CA HIS A 81 2.21 4.84 -17.28
C HIS A 81 1.47 6.06 -16.71
N ALA A 82 2.04 6.76 -15.73
CA ALA A 82 1.43 7.95 -15.16
C ALA A 82 1.19 9.02 -16.23
N VAL A 83 -0.06 9.46 -16.35
CA VAL A 83 -0.49 10.49 -17.31
C VAL A 83 -0.12 11.86 -16.77
N THR A 84 1.03 12.38 -17.19
CA THR A 84 1.54 13.69 -16.75
C THR A 84 2.51 14.28 -17.77
N PRO A 85 2.55 15.61 -17.93
CA PRO A 85 3.51 16.28 -18.81
C PRO A 85 4.95 16.27 -18.27
N ALA A 86 5.19 15.71 -17.08
CA ALA A 86 6.49 15.66 -16.44
C ALA A 86 7.47 14.70 -17.12
N HIS A 87 8.76 15.05 -17.10
CA HIS A 87 9.82 14.15 -17.56
C HIS A 87 9.98 12.92 -16.64
N HIS A 88 10.65 11.89 -17.13
CA HIS A 88 10.75 10.58 -16.47
C HIS A 88 11.28 10.65 -15.02
N LEU A 89 12.36 11.42 -14.77
CA LEU A 89 12.91 11.56 -13.41
C LEU A 89 11.88 12.11 -12.42
N PHE A 90 11.16 13.18 -12.80
CA PHE A 90 10.13 13.76 -11.95
C PHE A 90 8.97 12.78 -11.71
N ARG A 91 8.53 12.06 -12.75
CA ARG A 91 7.51 11.01 -12.64
C ARG A 91 7.90 9.94 -11.64
N LEU A 92 9.12 9.40 -11.77
CA LEU A 92 9.64 8.36 -10.87
C LEU A 92 9.69 8.84 -9.42
N LYS A 93 10.20 10.05 -9.19
CA LYS A 93 10.28 10.64 -7.84
C LYS A 93 8.91 10.92 -7.25
N ALA A 94 7.97 11.45 -8.05
CA ALA A 94 6.60 11.72 -7.63
C ALA A 94 5.85 10.44 -7.26
N VAL A 95 5.92 9.39 -8.10
CA VAL A 95 5.33 8.07 -7.79
C VAL A 95 5.95 7.49 -6.52
N THR A 96 7.28 7.52 -6.40
CA THR A 96 7.96 7.03 -5.19
C THR A 96 7.51 7.78 -3.93
N ALA A 97 7.39 9.11 -3.99
CA ALA A 97 6.91 9.93 -2.88
C ALA A 97 5.45 9.65 -2.51
N TRP A 98 4.61 9.30 -3.49
CA TRP A 98 3.23 8.89 -3.26
C TRP A 98 3.17 7.54 -2.53
N VAL A 99 4.01 6.58 -2.94
CA VAL A 99 4.11 5.25 -2.32
C VAL A 99 4.68 5.33 -0.90
N MET A 100 5.73 6.13 -0.71
CA MET A 100 6.43 6.32 0.55
C MET A 100 6.21 7.76 1.02
N PRO A 101 5.07 8.07 1.67
CA PRO A 101 4.78 9.41 2.13
C PRO A 101 5.68 9.81 3.30
N LYS A 102 5.94 11.12 3.39
CA LYS A 102 6.67 11.70 4.52
C LYS A 102 5.90 11.45 5.82
N ARG A 103 6.59 10.94 6.85
CA ARG A 103 6.01 10.77 8.18
C ARG A 103 6.03 12.07 8.96
N ALA A 104 5.05 12.24 9.85
CA ALA A 104 5.08 13.31 10.83
C ALA A 104 6.36 13.21 11.67
N ASN A 105 6.95 14.35 12.02
CA ASN A 105 8.14 14.48 12.88
C ASN A 105 9.48 14.02 12.26
N GLY A 106 9.57 13.88 10.93
CA GLY A 106 10.84 13.57 10.24
C GLY A 106 11.39 12.17 10.55
N GLN A 107 10.57 11.30 11.15
CA GLN A 107 10.99 9.94 11.47
C GLN A 107 11.03 9.09 10.21
N THR A 108 12.21 8.56 9.90
CA THR A 108 12.36 7.48 8.92
C THR A 108 11.88 6.17 9.55
N GLY A 109 10.94 5.47 8.94
CA GLY A 109 10.87 4.02 9.13
C GLY A 109 10.66 3.30 7.81
N THR A 110 10.21 2.05 7.88
CA THR A 110 10.32 1.07 6.79
C THR A 110 9.78 1.54 5.43
N ARG A 111 8.86 2.51 5.39
CA ARG A 111 8.32 3.12 4.16
C ARG A 111 8.25 4.64 4.19
N SER A 112 9.35 5.28 4.56
CA SER A 112 9.50 6.72 4.42
C SER A 112 10.93 7.03 4.02
N LEU A 113 11.08 7.94 3.07
CA LEU A 113 12.39 8.41 2.64
C LEU A 113 12.90 9.57 3.50
N PRO A 114 14.22 9.88 3.47
CA PRO A 114 14.75 11.05 4.15
C PRO A 114 14.09 12.35 3.69
N ASP A 115 14.04 13.35 4.58
CA ASP A 115 13.38 14.63 4.32
C ASP A 115 13.85 15.33 3.05
N ALA A 116 15.15 15.25 2.74
CA ALA A 116 15.74 15.80 1.53
C ALA A 116 15.11 15.23 0.24
N PHE A 117 14.58 14.01 0.28
CA PHE A 117 13.90 13.41 -0.86
C PHE A 117 12.63 14.18 -1.24
N TYR A 118 11.90 14.78 -0.31
CA TYR A 118 10.61 15.44 -0.63
C TYR A 118 10.77 16.89 -1.12
N VAL A 119 12.00 17.39 -1.27
CA VAL A 119 12.27 18.70 -1.83
C VAL A 119 12.05 18.64 -3.35
N LEU A 120 10.94 19.21 -3.84
CA LEU A 120 10.53 19.11 -5.26
C LEU A 120 11.61 19.59 -6.25
N HIS A 121 12.35 20.64 -5.90
CA HIS A 121 13.43 21.17 -6.75
C HIS A 121 14.56 20.15 -6.98
N SER A 122 14.70 19.13 -6.13
CA SER A 122 15.66 18.05 -6.33
C SER A 122 15.20 16.99 -7.35
N TRP A 123 13.95 17.07 -7.82
CA TRP A 123 13.37 16.10 -8.76
C TRP A 123 13.51 16.53 -10.22
N ASP A 124 14.05 17.73 -10.44
CA ASP A 124 14.22 18.33 -11.74
C ASP A 124 15.66 18.86 -11.88
N ASN A 125 16.27 18.55 -13.03
CA ASN A 125 17.59 19.04 -13.38
C ASN A 125 17.51 20.25 -14.34
N ASP A 126 16.34 20.52 -14.92
CA ASP A 126 16.15 21.53 -15.96
C ASP A 126 15.81 22.92 -15.39
N GLY A 127 15.71 23.04 -14.05
CA GLY A 127 15.45 24.31 -13.35
C GLY A 127 14.07 24.89 -13.64
N LYS A 128 13.05 24.04 -13.81
CA LYS A 128 11.67 24.47 -14.04
C LYS A 128 11.14 25.29 -12.86
N PRO A 129 10.27 26.29 -13.11
CA PRO A 129 9.64 27.06 -12.04
C PRO A 129 8.86 26.16 -11.07
N GLU A 130 8.87 26.52 -9.79
CA GLU A 130 8.21 25.72 -8.74
C GLU A 130 6.72 25.48 -8.99
N GLY A 131 6.01 26.47 -9.57
CA GLY A 131 4.61 26.33 -9.95
C GLY A 131 4.36 25.18 -10.93
N THR A 132 5.29 24.97 -11.88
CA THR A 132 5.23 23.87 -12.84
C THR A 132 5.44 22.53 -12.13
N LEU A 133 6.43 22.43 -11.25
CA LEU A 133 6.72 21.22 -10.48
C LEU A 133 5.52 20.83 -9.59
N ARG A 134 4.92 21.81 -8.89
CA ARG A 134 3.71 21.59 -8.08
C ARG A 134 2.52 21.12 -8.92
N ARG A 135 2.31 21.73 -10.09
CA ARG A 135 1.26 21.32 -11.03
C ARG A 135 1.48 19.89 -11.50
N TRP A 136 2.69 19.54 -11.92
CA TRP A 136 3.05 18.18 -12.33
C TRP A 136 2.79 17.17 -11.22
N LYS A 137 3.23 17.47 -9.99
CA LYS A 137 2.95 16.62 -8.83
C LYS A 137 1.46 16.43 -8.59
N CYS A 138 0.68 17.51 -8.64
CA CYS A 138 -0.77 17.46 -8.45
C CYS A 138 -1.46 16.57 -9.50
N VAL A 139 -1.10 16.70 -10.78
CA VAL A 139 -1.65 15.87 -11.86
C VAL A 139 -1.28 14.40 -11.67
N THR A 140 -0.01 14.11 -11.35
CA THR A 140 0.46 12.74 -11.09
C THR A 140 -0.25 12.13 -9.88
N ASP A 141 -0.32 12.86 -8.76
CA ASP A 141 -0.99 12.39 -7.54
C ASP A 141 -2.48 12.13 -7.78
N LYS A 142 -3.15 12.99 -8.56
CA LYS A 142 -4.55 12.80 -8.92
C LYS A 142 -4.75 11.47 -9.65
N TRP A 143 -3.97 11.22 -10.70
CA TRP A 143 -4.06 9.97 -11.48
C TRP A 143 -3.79 8.72 -10.61
N LEU A 144 -2.80 8.79 -9.71
CA LEU A 144 -2.47 7.69 -8.80
C LEU A 144 -3.59 7.44 -7.78
N ASN A 145 -4.16 8.51 -7.20
CA ASN A 145 -5.25 8.40 -6.23
C ASN A 145 -6.54 7.89 -6.87
N GLU A 146 -6.86 8.31 -8.09
CA GLU A 146 -7.99 7.78 -8.86
C GLU A 146 -7.78 6.30 -9.15
N SER A 147 -6.62 5.91 -9.67
CA SER A 147 -6.29 4.49 -9.94
C SER A 147 -6.38 3.62 -8.67
N TYR A 148 -5.93 4.14 -7.53
CA TYR A 148 -5.99 3.43 -6.24
C TYR A 148 -7.41 3.34 -5.68
N ARG A 149 -8.21 4.42 -5.78
CA ARG A 149 -9.62 4.41 -5.37
C ARG A 149 -10.41 3.41 -6.20
N ASP A 150 -10.26 3.46 -7.52
CA ASP A 150 -10.95 2.56 -8.44
C ASP A 150 -10.53 1.09 -8.20
N ALA A 151 -9.27 0.85 -7.80
CA ALA A 151 -8.81 -0.47 -7.37
C ALA A 151 -9.50 -0.93 -6.08
N HIS A 152 -9.62 -0.04 -5.09
CA HIS A 152 -10.27 -0.35 -3.82
C HIS A 152 -11.74 -0.70 -4.01
N GLU A 153 -12.48 0.09 -4.79
CA GLU A 153 -13.88 -0.16 -5.11
C GLU A 153 -14.07 -1.50 -5.84
N ALA A 154 -13.19 -1.81 -6.80
CA ALA A 154 -13.21 -3.09 -7.50
C ALA A 154 -12.93 -4.27 -6.57
N VAL A 155 -11.96 -4.15 -5.65
CA VAL A 155 -11.66 -5.17 -4.64
C VAL A 155 -12.85 -5.38 -3.72
N GLU A 156 -13.46 -4.31 -3.21
CA GLU A 156 -14.61 -4.43 -2.31
C GLU A 156 -15.78 -5.15 -2.96
N ARG A 157 -16.07 -4.82 -4.22
CA ARG A 157 -17.10 -5.52 -5.01
C ARG A 157 -16.79 -7.01 -5.14
N LEU A 158 -15.55 -7.37 -5.52
CA LEU A 158 -15.13 -8.77 -5.67
C LEU A 158 -15.20 -9.52 -4.34
N LEU A 159 -14.78 -8.90 -3.24
CA LEU A 159 -14.85 -9.55 -1.92
C LEU A 159 -16.28 -9.83 -1.47
N VAL A 160 -17.24 -8.96 -1.79
CA VAL A 160 -18.66 -9.20 -1.52
C VAL A 160 -19.21 -10.29 -2.45
N GLU A 161 -18.91 -10.23 -3.75
CA GLU A 161 -19.34 -11.23 -4.74
C GLU A 161 -18.88 -12.65 -4.38
N HIS A 162 -17.67 -12.78 -3.85
CA HIS A 162 -17.10 -14.06 -3.42
C HIS A 162 -17.37 -14.40 -1.95
N CYS A 163 -18.28 -13.67 -1.27
CA CYS A 163 -18.65 -13.89 0.14
C CYS A 163 -17.46 -13.84 1.12
N LEU A 164 -16.38 -13.13 0.77
CA LEU A 164 -15.20 -12.92 1.61
C LEU A 164 -15.32 -11.69 2.53
N LYS A 165 -16.28 -10.80 2.23
CA LYS A 165 -16.67 -9.66 3.07
C LYS A 165 -18.19 -9.65 3.18
N VAL A 166 -18.73 -9.59 4.41
CA VAL A 166 -20.16 -9.34 4.62
C VAL A 166 -20.44 -7.89 4.20
N GLY A 167 -21.43 -7.66 3.34
CA GLY A 167 -21.86 -6.30 2.98
C GLY A 167 -22.22 -5.51 4.24
N GLU A 168 -22.05 -4.18 4.21
CA GLU A 168 -22.49 -3.34 5.33
C GLU A 168 -23.94 -3.69 5.67
N ALA A 169 -24.19 -4.06 6.93
CA ALA A 169 -25.52 -4.31 7.44
C ALA A 169 -26.33 -3.00 7.30
N ALA A 170 -27.42 -3.06 6.53
CA ALA A 170 -28.35 -1.95 6.32
C ALA A 170 -29.01 -1.46 7.62
#